data_AF-A0A061DNY6-F1
#
_entry.id   AF-A0A061DNY6-F1
#
_cell.length_a   1.000
_cell.length_b   1.000
_cell.length_c   1.000
_cell.angle_alpha   90.00
_cell.angle_beta   90.00
_cell.angle_gamma   90.00
#
_symmetry.space_group_name_H-M   'P 1'
#
loop_
_entity.id
_entity.type
_entity.pdbx_description
1 polymer ?
#
loop_
_entity_poly.entity_id
_entity_poly.type
_entity_poly.pdbx_seq_one_letter_code
_entity_poly.pdbx_strand_id
1 'polypeptide(L)' 'MVALCGVGRQVVNIPSFMVRVDSQKHIDFSFTSPFGGGRLGRVQRRNQRAAVKNAAGGDGDEEEDD' A
#
# COMPACT_ATOMS: atom_id res chain seq x y z
N MET A 1 -6.46 1.62 -3.81
CA MET A 1 -5.73 2.15 -2.64
C MET A 1 -6.30 1.45 -1.41
N VAL A 2 -5.77 0.29 -1.01
CA VAL A 2 -6.31 -0.45 0.14
C VAL A 2 -5.58 0.02 1.39
N ALA A 3 -6.26 0.77 2.24
CA ALA A 3 -5.76 1.09 3.58
C ALA A 3 -5.90 -0.17 4.44
N LEU A 4 -4.79 -0.67 4.97
CA LEU A 4 -4.75 -1.86 5.81
C LEU A 4 -4.61 -1.40 7.26
N CYS A 5 -5.68 -1.57 8.04
CA CYS A 5 -5.69 -1.24 9.46
C CYS A 5 -5.15 -2.43 10.26
N GLY A 6 -4.21 -2.19 11.15
CA GLY A 6 -3.74 -3.18 12.10
C GLY A 6 -4.56 -3.12 13.39
N VAL A 7 -4.87 -4.29 13.97
CA VAL A 7 -5.32 -4.41 15.36
C VAL A 7 -4.23 -5.19 16.09
N GLY A 8 -3.38 -4.49 16.84
CA GLY A 8 -2.16 -5.08 17.41
C GLY A 8 -1.21 -5.56 16.31
N ARG A 9 -1.01 -6.89 16.18
CA ARG A 9 -0.18 -7.49 15.13
C ARG A 9 -0.97 -8.02 13.93
N GLN A 10 -2.31 -8.03 14.00
CA GLN A 10 -3.16 -8.57 12.95
C GLN A 10 -3.53 -7.49 11.94
N VAL A 11 -3.36 -7.76 10.65
CA VAL A 11 -3.87 -6.89 9.59
C VAL A 11 -5.34 -7.22 9.32
N VAL A 12 -6.19 -6.20 9.33
CA VAL A 12 -7.64 -6.27 9.09
C VAL A 12 -8.01 -5.38 7.91
N ASN A 13 -8.80 -5.92 6.99
CA ASN A 13 -9.25 -5.27 5.75
C ASN A 13 -10.78 -5.08 5.68
N ILE A 14 -11.51 -5.50 6.72
CA ILE A 14 -12.97 -5.41 6.80
C ILE A 14 -13.33 -4.26 7.76
N PRO A 15 -14.12 -3.26 7.33
CA PRO A 15 -14.50 -2.12 8.17
C PRO A 15 -15.49 -2.48 9.28
N SER A 16 -16.15 -3.63 9.18
CA SER A 16 -17.15 -4.12 10.14
C SER A 16 -16.59 -5.05 11.22
N PHE A 17 -15.27 -5.09 11.41
CA PHE A 17 -14.66 -5.92 12.44
C PHE A 17 -14.93 -5.36 13.84
N MET A 18 -15.54 -6.15 14.72
CA MET A 18 -15.77 -5.75 16.11
C MET A 18 -14.46 -5.77 16.91
N VAL A 19 -14.01 -4.59 17.34
CA VAL A 19 -12.78 -4.44 18.13
C VAL A 19 -13.09 -4.60 19.62
N ARG A 20 -12.27 -5.40 20.32
CA ARG A 20 -12.32 -5.52 21.80
C ARG A 20 -11.85 -4.22 22.45
N VAL A 21 -12.42 -3.86 23.59
CA VAL A 21 -12.09 -2.62 24.33
C VAL A 21 -10.58 -2.51 24.63
N ASP A 22 -9.93 -3.63 24.96
CA ASP A 22 -8.48 -3.66 25.25
C ASP A 22 -7.61 -3.37 24.01
N SER A 23 -8.12 -3.71 22.83
CA SER A 23 -7.41 -3.56 21.55
C SER A 23 -7.71 -2.22 20.86
N GLN A 24 -8.62 -1.41 21.41
CA GLN A 24 -8.97 -0.10 20.87
C GLN A 24 -7.75 0.84 20.77
N LYS A 25 -6.80 0.75 21.72
CA LYS A 25 -5.57 1.56 21.74
C LYS A 25 -4.50 1.11 20.74
N HIS A 26 -4.68 -0.04 20.11
CA HIS A 26 -3.71 -0.64 19.19
C HIS A 26 -4.25 -0.64 17.75
N ILE A 27 -5.15 0.30 17.45
CA ILE A 27 -5.71 0.52 16.11
C ILE A 27 -4.82 1.55 15.43
N ASP A 28 -3.92 1.09 14.57
CA ASP A 28 -3.04 1.94 13.79
C ASP A 28 -2.99 1.47 12.33
N PHE A 29 -2.55 2.33 11.42
CA PHE A 29 -2.22 1.87 10.07
C PHE A 29 -1.10 0.85 10.14
N SER A 30 -1.24 -0.26 9.42
CA SER A 30 -0.17 -1.25 9.36
C SER A 30 1.08 -0.62 8.74
N PHE A 31 2.25 -0.89 9.31
CA PHE A 31 3.55 -0.45 8.77
C PHE A 31 3.81 -0.91 7.32
N THR A 32 3.11 -1.96 6.87
CA THR A 32 3.21 -2.44 5.49
C THR A 32 2.24 -1.72 4.54
N SER A 33 1.28 -0.96 5.07
CA SER A 33 0.35 -0.15 4.30
C SER A 33 1.06 1.11 3.78
N PRO A 34 0.72 1.59 2.57
CA PRO A 34 1.26 2.84 2.03
C PRO A 34 1.03 4.07 2.94
N PHE A 35 0.00 4.03 3.80
CA PHE A 35 -0.31 5.09 4.74
C PHE A 35 0.40 4.96 6.10
N GLY A 36 0.92 3.77 6.43
CA GLY A 36 1.67 3.51 7.67
C GLY A 36 3.18 3.69 7.52
N GLY A 37 3.63 4.47 6.52
CA GLY A 37 5.05 4.63 6.19
C GLY A 37 5.65 3.46 5.40
N GLY A 38 4.82 2.53 4.93
CA GLY A 38 5.23 1.40 4.11
C GLY A 38 5.57 1.80 2.66
N ARG A 39 6.09 0.82 1.90
CA ARG A 39 6.44 1.02 0.50
C ARG A 39 5.22 1.45 -0.32
N LEU A 40 5.42 2.48 -1.15
CA LEU A 40 4.39 3.00 -2.06
C LEU A 40 3.77 1.87 -2.90
N GLY A 41 2.45 1.95 -3.07
CA GLY A 41 1.65 0.90 -3.69
C GLY A 41 2.07 0.56 -5.12
N ARG A 42 1.66 -0.61 -5.63
CA ARG A 42 2.07 -1.11 -6.96
C ARG A 42 1.84 -0.08 -8.08
N VAL A 43 0.66 0.54 -8.15
CA VAL A 43 0.32 1.53 -9.17
C VAL A 43 1.18 2.79 -9.04
N GLN A 44 1.38 3.29 -7.82
CA GLN A 44 2.20 4.47 -7.57
C GLN A 44 3.68 4.21 -7.89
N ARG A 45 4.18 3.01 -7.59
CA ARG A 45 5.52 2.56 -7.99
C ARG A 45 5.65 2.38 -9.50
N ARG A 46 4.62 1.87 -10.19
CA ARG A 46 4.58 1.78 -11.66
C ARG A 46 4.66 3.17 -12.28
N ASN A 47 3.87 4.11 -11.77
CA ASN A 47 3.87 5.48 -12.28
C ASN A 47 5.20 6.21 -12.00
N GLN A 48 5.83 5.98 -10.85
CA GLN A 48 7.18 6.51 -10.58
C GLN A 48 8.24 5.91 -11.50
N ARG A 49 8.20 4.59 -11.75
CA ARG A 49 9.10 3.95 -12.72
C ARG A 49 8.89 4.48 -14.13
N ALA A 50 7.64 4.66 -14.55
CA ALA A 50 7.31 5.26 -15.84
C ALA A 50 7.82 6.71 -15.90
N ALA A 51 7.61 7.51 -14.87
CA ALA A 51 8.08 8.89 -14.81
C ALA A 51 9.62 9.00 -14.85
N VAL A 52 10.33 8.12 -14.15
CA VAL A 52 11.80 8.06 -14.18
C VAL A 52 12.31 7.61 -15.56
N LYS A 53 11.67 6.61 -16.19
CA LYS A 53 11.99 6.19 -17.57
C LYS A 53 11.75 7.32 -18.57
N ASN A 54 10.64 8.04 -18.45
CA ASN A 54 10.31 9.18 -19.32
C ASN A 54 11.25 10.37 -19.12
N ALA A 55 11.75 10.60 -17.90
CA ALA A 55 12.73 11.66 -17.61
C ALA A 55 14.16 11.31 -18.05
N ALA A 56 14.48 10.02 -18.19
CA ALA A 56 15.80 9.53 -18.59
C ALA A 56 15.99 9.39 -20.11
N GLY A 57 14.99 9.72 -20.93
CA GLY A 57 15.09 9.67 -22.39
C GLY A 57 15.27 8.25 -22.92
N GLY A 58 14.19 7.48 -23.00
CA GLY A 58 14.19 6.16 -23.64
C GLY A 58 12.80 5.83 -24.18
N ASP A 59 12.62 6.13 -25.46
CA ASP A 59 11.53 5.62 -26.32
C ASP A 59 11.70 4.10 -26.50
N GLY A 60 10.61 3.34 -26.39
CA GLY A 60 10.64 1.87 -26.52
C GLY A 60 9.50 1.16 -25.78
N ASP A 61 8.47 0.86 -26.55
CA ASP A 61 7.21 0.17 -26.26
C ASP A 61 7.38 -1.33 -25.90
N GLU A 62 6.27 -1.97 -25.52
CA GLU A 62 5.93 -3.41 -25.56
C GLU A 62 6.04 -4.29 -24.29
N GLU A 63 4.85 -4.67 -23.81
CA GLU A 63 4.38 -6.01 -23.37
C GLU A 63 5.13 -6.80 -22.26
N GLU A 64 4.42 -7.09 -21.16
CA GLU A 64 4.28 -8.48 -20.67
C GLU A 64 3.09 -8.58 -19.69
N ASP A 65 2.02 -9.21 -20.18
CA ASP A 65 0.94 -9.86 -19.44
C ASP A 65 1.46 -11.18 -18.85
N ASP A 66 1.73 -11.21 -17.54
CA ASP A 66 1.54 -12.36 -16.61
C ASP A 66 1.62 -11.88 -15.12
#